data_AF-K8GKQ5-F1
#
_entry.id   AF-K8GKQ5-F1
#
_cell.length_a   1.000
_cell.length_b   1.000
_cell.length_c   1.000
_cell.angle_alpha   90.00
_cell.angle_beta   90.00
_cell.angle_gamma   90.00
#
_symmetry.space_group_name_H-M   'P 1'
#
loop_
_entity.id
_entity.type
_entity.pdbx_description
1 polymer ?
#
loop_
_entity_poly.entity_id
_entity_poly.type
_entity_poly.pdbx_seq_one_letter_code
_entity_poly.pdbx_strand_id
1 'polypeptide(L)'
;MKRSHALLTFLLGTVLITSTGCIGSQTNEGWMEKAAAQTAFAPRGWKSQQVARLSLQTPTAFVQANQRLDVGLRELPEDIRAKIVSYESWDADADAGAWKVVVNRITYTKGLELNLDEATKGTVEDITSGLENACKPHYQITPQLVVGLPGRYLSLSCDLPNEGPVYVEAVIFSDNETLWQVQVVFADKAKLAEAKEVLQSVRLNQISQNF
;
A
#
# COMPACT_ATOMS: atom_id res chain seq x y z
N MET A 1 39.73 -4.77 -13.83
CA MET A 1 38.46 -5.17 -13.18
C MET A 1 37.71 -3.91 -12.76
N LYS A 2 36.79 -3.42 -13.59
CA LYS A 2 35.94 -2.26 -13.28
C LYS A 2 34.60 -2.79 -12.76
N ARG A 3 34.27 -2.49 -11.50
CA ARG A 3 32.95 -2.79 -10.92
C ARG A 3 31.94 -1.83 -11.54
N SER A 4 31.19 -2.30 -12.54
CA SER A 4 30.05 -1.59 -13.10
C SER A 4 28.98 -1.44 -12.02
N HIS A 5 28.95 -0.28 -11.36
CA HIS A 5 27.78 0.18 -10.61
C HIS A 5 26.76 0.65 -11.65
N ALA A 6 26.01 -0.30 -12.20
CA ALA A 6 24.81 0.01 -12.95
C ALA A 6 23.76 0.44 -11.92
N LEU A 7 23.72 1.74 -11.66
CA LEU A 7 22.59 2.42 -11.03
C LEU A 7 21.36 2.02 -11.86
N LEU A 8 20.47 1.20 -11.28
CA LEU A 8 19.19 0.84 -11.86
C LEU A 8 18.25 2.04 -11.72
N THR A 9 18.58 3.11 -12.44
CA THR A 9 17.72 4.27 -12.67
C THR A 9 16.83 3.91 -13.84
N PHE A 10 15.52 4.08 -13.67
CA PHE A 10 14.40 3.82 -14.58
C PHE A 10 13.54 2.59 -14.25
N LEU A 11 12.24 2.90 -14.12
CA LEU A 11 11.06 2.01 -14.17
C LEU A 11 10.74 1.18 -12.91
N LEU A 12 10.39 1.85 -11.81
CA LEU A 12 9.62 1.24 -10.71
C LEU A 12 8.21 1.87 -10.55
N GLY A 13 7.81 2.72 -11.50
CA GLY A 13 6.55 3.46 -11.52
C GLY A 13 5.35 2.74 -12.14
N THR A 14 5.49 1.47 -12.52
CA THR A 14 4.45 0.78 -13.30
C THR A 14 4.25 -0.66 -12.85
N VAL A 15 4.42 -0.92 -11.55
CA VAL A 15 3.94 -2.18 -10.97
C VAL A 15 2.48 -1.94 -10.56
N LEU A 16 1.59 -2.35 -11.47
CA LEU A 16 0.19 -2.75 -11.22
C LEU A 16 -0.89 -1.68 -11.11
N ILE A 17 -1.22 -1.11 -12.28
CA ILE A 17 -2.61 -0.82 -12.63
C ILE A 17 -3.46 -2.08 -12.33
N THR A 18 -4.55 -1.89 -11.59
CA THR A 18 -5.59 -2.87 -11.17
C THR A 18 -5.57 -3.43 -9.73
N SER A 19 -5.05 -2.70 -8.73
CA SER A 19 -5.75 -2.70 -7.43
C SER A 19 -7.09 -1.92 -7.50
N THR A 20 -7.37 -1.26 -8.63
CA THR A 20 -8.71 -0.79 -9.05
C THR A 20 -9.72 -1.93 -9.24
N GLY A 21 -9.47 -3.15 -8.75
CA GLY A 21 -10.54 -4.12 -8.49
C GLY A 21 -11.49 -3.72 -7.35
N CYS A 22 -11.06 -2.85 -6.42
CA CYS A 22 -11.95 -2.23 -5.42
C CYS A 22 -12.17 -0.73 -5.64
N ILE A 23 -11.56 -0.13 -6.66
CA ILE A 23 -11.82 1.27 -7.03
C ILE A 23 -12.43 1.41 -8.45
N GLY A 24 -12.30 0.41 -9.33
CA GLY A 24 -12.62 0.54 -10.76
C GLY A 24 -13.33 -0.67 -11.40
N SER A 25 -14.12 -1.46 -10.65
CA SER A 25 -15.08 -2.38 -11.30
C SER A 25 -16.45 -2.52 -10.62
N GLN A 26 -16.65 -1.84 -9.50
CA GLN A 26 -17.93 -1.19 -9.24
C GLN A 26 -17.74 0.23 -9.76
N THR A 27 -18.74 0.82 -10.41
CA THR A 27 -18.70 2.24 -10.78
C THR A 27 -18.14 3.05 -9.60
N ASN A 28 -17.28 4.04 -9.87
CA ASN A 28 -16.71 4.93 -8.84
C ASN A 28 -17.76 5.47 -7.85
N GLU A 29 -19.02 5.46 -8.25
CA GLU A 29 -20.21 5.78 -7.46
C GLU A 29 -20.44 4.85 -6.24
N GLY A 30 -20.14 3.55 -6.30
CA GLY A 30 -20.69 2.58 -5.34
C GLY A 30 -20.04 2.54 -3.94
N TRP A 31 -18.73 2.77 -3.83
CA TRP A 31 -18.02 2.70 -2.55
C TRP A 31 -17.82 4.09 -1.91
N MET A 32 -17.79 5.16 -2.72
CA MET A 32 -17.63 6.54 -2.24
C MET A 32 -18.95 7.20 -1.83
N GLU A 33 -20.09 6.85 -2.46
CA GLU A 33 -21.42 7.36 -2.05
C GLU A 33 -21.84 6.87 -0.64
N LYS A 34 -21.28 5.74 -0.17
CA LYS A 34 -21.50 5.24 1.20
C LYS A 34 -20.65 5.93 2.26
N ALA A 35 -19.46 6.40 1.90
CA ALA A 35 -18.53 7.04 2.83
C ALA A 35 -19.03 8.41 3.32
N ALA A 36 -19.80 9.13 2.51
CA ALA A 36 -20.34 10.45 2.85
C ALA A 36 -21.52 10.40 3.86
N ALA A 37 -22.10 9.23 4.14
CA ALA A 37 -23.39 9.12 4.82
C ALA A 37 -23.37 8.65 6.29
N GLN A 38 -22.21 8.42 6.93
CA GLN A 38 -22.17 7.85 8.29
C GLN A 38 -21.24 8.60 9.26
N THR A 39 -21.84 9.26 10.26
CA THR A 39 -21.18 10.12 11.25
C THR A 39 -21.23 9.61 12.70
N ALA A 40 -21.32 8.29 12.93
CA ALA A 40 -21.21 7.75 14.29
C ALA A 40 -20.34 6.49 14.33
N PHE A 41 -19.14 6.63 14.88
CA PHE A 41 -18.19 5.53 15.07
C PHE A 41 -18.42 4.86 16.43
N ALA A 42 -18.65 3.54 16.44
CA ALA A 42 -18.70 2.74 17.66
C ALA A 42 -17.28 2.49 18.23
N PRO A 43 -17.13 2.19 19.54
CA PRO A 43 -15.84 1.81 20.13
C PRO A 43 -15.26 0.60 19.39
N ARG A 44 -14.15 0.82 18.68
CA ARG A 44 -13.61 -0.11 17.69
C ARG A 44 -12.94 -1.29 18.37
N GLY A 45 -13.38 -2.50 18.04
CA GLY A 45 -12.77 -3.76 18.46
C GLY A 45 -11.41 -4.01 17.81
N TRP A 46 -10.46 -3.09 17.99
CA TRP A 46 -9.09 -3.20 17.48
C TRP A 46 -8.45 -4.50 17.94
N LYS A 47 -7.96 -5.28 16.98
CA LYS A 47 -7.29 -6.54 17.23
C LYS A 47 -6.00 -6.58 16.42
N SER A 48 -4.98 -7.23 16.98
CA SER A 48 -3.82 -7.60 16.18
C SER A 48 -4.26 -8.62 15.14
N GLN A 49 -4.06 -8.28 13.88
CA GLN A 49 -4.27 -9.17 12.74
C GLN A 49 -2.92 -9.52 12.14
N GLN A 50 -2.80 -10.74 11.62
CA GLN A 50 -1.59 -11.23 10.98
C GLN A 50 -1.84 -11.45 9.49
N VAL A 51 -0.93 -10.93 8.65
CA VAL A 51 -0.87 -11.17 7.21
C VAL A 51 0.54 -11.60 6.85
N ALA A 52 0.68 -12.88 6.45
CA ALA A 52 1.97 -13.53 6.28
C ALA A 52 2.90 -13.31 7.50
N ARG A 53 4.00 -12.56 7.32
CA ARG A 53 4.98 -12.23 8.38
C ARG A 53 4.71 -10.89 9.05
N LEU A 54 3.74 -10.11 8.60
CA LEU A 54 3.37 -8.87 9.27
C LEU A 54 2.24 -9.09 10.25
N SER A 55 2.29 -8.34 11.36
CA SER A 55 1.12 -8.10 12.19
C SER A 55 0.93 -6.61 12.39
N LEU A 56 -0.33 -6.19 12.43
CA LEU A 56 -0.74 -4.81 12.67
C LEU A 56 -2.14 -4.79 13.31
N GLN A 57 -2.47 -3.70 13.98
CA GLN A 57 -3.76 -3.49 14.60
C GLN A 57 -4.75 -2.93 13.57
N THR A 58 -5.90 -3.57 13.45
CA THR A 58 -7.02 -3.10 12.62
C THR A 58 -8.35 -3.44 13.30
N PRO A 59 -9.44 -2.72 12.98
CA PRO A 59 -10.77 -3.06 13.49
C PRO A 59 -11.42 -4.24 12.75
N THR A 60 -10.96 -4.55 11.54
CA THR A 60 -11.51 -5.60 10.67
C THR A 60 -10.44 -6.59 10.21
N ALA A 61 -10.84 -7.84 10.01
CA ALA A 61 -9.90 -8.89 9.57
C ALA A 61 -9.48 -8.67 8.11
N PHE A 62 -8.24 -9.03 7.80
CA PHE A 62 -7.75 -9.00 6.43
C PHE A 62 -8.38 -10.12 5.60
N VAL A 63 -8.75 -9.78 4.38
CA VAL A 63 -9.12 -10.72 3.33
C VAL A 63 -8.04 -10.62 2.26
N GLN A 64 -7.52 -11.77 1.81
CA GLN A 64 -6.59 -11.78 0.69
C GLN A 64 -7.32 -11.32 -0.56
N ALA A 65 -6.81 -10.27 -1.21
CA ALA A 65 -7.36 -9.77 -2.45
C ALA A 65 -7.03 -10.79 -3.55
N ASN A 66 -7.96 -11.73 -3.79
CA ASN A 66 -7.74 -12.89 -4.65
C ASN A 66 -7.35 -12.50 -6.10
N GLN A 67 -6.16 -12.94 -6.52
CA GLN A 67 -5.79 -13.42 -7.86
C GLN A 67 -5.89 -12.51 -9.11
N ARG A 68 -6.19 -11.21 -9.02
CA ARG A 68 -6.14 -10.32 -10.22
C ARG A 68 -4.74 -9.84 -10.62
N LEU A 69 -3.73 -10.16 -9.81
CA LEU A 69 -2.36 -9.70 -9.96
C LEU A 69 -1.58 -10.29 -11.14
N ASP A 70 -2.09 -11.38 -11.69
CA ASP A 70 -1.58 -11.94 -12.92
C ASP A 70 -1.63 -10.91 -14.08
N VAL A 71 -2.60 -10.00 -14.10
CA VAL A 71 -2.78 -9.08 -15.24
C VAL A 71 -1.72 -7.99 -15.24
N GLY A 72 -1.57 -7.21 -14.18
CA GLY A 72 -0.57 -6.14 -14.19
C GLY A 72 0.87 -6.65 -14.05
N LEU A 73 1.13 -7.85 -13.50
CA LEU A 73 2.46 -8.47 -13.62
C LEU A 73 2.78 -8.87 -15.07
N ARG A 74 1.77 -9.24 -15.89
CA ARG A 74 1.99 -9.58 -17.31
C ARG A 74 2.28 -8.36 -18.18
N GLU A 75 1.79 -7.19 -17.78
CA GLU A 75 2.02 -5.91 -18.48
C GLU A 75 3.41 -5.31 -18.19
N LEU A 76 4.10 -5.80 -17.16
CA LEU A 76 5.47 -5.40 -16.88
C LEU A 76 6.43 -5.83 -18.01
N PRO A 77 7.40 -4.97 -18.37
CA PRO A 77 8.55 -5.37 -19.16
C PRO A 77 9.17 -6.68 -18.63
N GLU A 78 9.55 -7.57 -19.54
CA GLU A 78 9.99 -8.93 -19.20
C GLU A 78 11.15 -8.94 -18.19
N ASP A 79 12.08 -7.99 -18.33
CA ASP A 79 13.24 -7.84 -17.45
C ASP A 79 12.89 -7.38 -16.03
N ILE A 80 11.75 -6.69 -15.85
CA ILE A 80 11.20 -6.32 -14.54
C ILE A 80 10.41 -7.48 -13.96
N ARG A 81 9.53 -8.09 -14.78
CA ARG A 81 8.71 -9.23 -14.37
C ARG A 81 9.56 -10.40 -13.87
N ALA A 82 10.68 -10.69 -14.57
CA ALA A 82 11.60 -11.75 -14.19
C ALA A 82 12.29 -11.52 -12.82
N LYS A 83 12.28 -10.28 -12.29
CA LYS A 83 12.83 -9.94 -10.98
C LYS A 83 11.81 -10.10 -9.85
N ILE A 84 10.53 -10.29 -10.15
CA ILE A 84 9.45 -10.47 -9.17
C ILE A 84 9.15 -11.96 -9.04
N VAL A 85 9.39 -12.50 -7.84
CA VAL A 85 9.10 -13.90 -7.49
C VAL A 85 7.64 -14.08 -7.10
N SER A 86 7.10 -13.15 -6.33
CA SER A 86 5.69 -13.18 -5.92
C SER A 86 5.18 -11.78 -5.63
N TYR A 87 3.87 -11.61 -5.77
CA TYR A 87 3.13 -10.48 -5.25
C TYR A 87 1.92 -11.03 -4.49
N GLU A 88 1.67 -10.49 -3.31
CA GLU A 88 0.47 -10.77 -2.52
C GLU A 88 -0.12 -9.45 -2.01
N SER A 89 -1.46 -9.34 -1.97
CA SER A 89 -2.16 -8.20 -1.39
C SER A 89 -3.30 -8.65 -0.48
N TRP A 90 -3.48 -7.92 0.61
CA TRP A 90 -4.53 -8.13 1.59
C TRP A 90 -5.19 -6.80 1.93
N ASP A 91 -6.51 -6.83 2.02
CA ASP A 91 -7.32 -5.67 2.35
C ASP A 91 -8.13 -5.92 3.62
N ALA A 92 -8.18 -4.92 4.49
CA ALA A 92 -9.12 -4.84 5.61
C ALA A 92 -9.96 -3.57 5.42
N ASP A 93 -11.23 -3.76 5.05
CA ASP A 93 -12.20 -2.70 4.86
C ASP A 93 -13.01 -2.52 6.16
N ALA A 94 -13.24 -1.27 6.56
CA ALA A 94 -14.13 -0.90 7.65
C ALA A 94 -15.02 0.28 7.22
N ASP A 95 -16.12 0.47 7.95
CA ASP A 95 -16.99 1.65 7.80
C ASP A 95 -17.52 1.85 6.38
N ALA A 96 -17.93 0.73 5.77
CA ALA A 96 -18.50 0.69 4.42
C ALA A 96 -17.62 1.33 3.34
N GLY A 97 -16.29 1.18 3.43
CA GLY A 97 -15.33 1.69 2.47
C GLY A 97 -14.74 3.07 2.80
N ALA A 98 -15.21 3.74 3.86
CA ALA A 98 -14.64 5.01 4.31
C ALA A 98 -13.26 4.88 4.98
N TRP A 99 -12.89 3.65 5.36
CA TRP A 99 -11.63 3.30 5.99
C TRP A 99 -11.10 1.98 5.42
N LYS A 100 -9.91 2.00 4.84
CA LYS A 100 -9.29 0.79 4.28
C LYS A 100 -7.83 0.68 4.66
N VAL A 101 -7.42 -0.50 5.08
CA VAL A 101 -6.00 -0.85 5.27
C VAL A 101 -5.60 -1.85 4.19
N VAL A 102 -4.56 -1.52 3.44
CA VAL A 102 -4.01 -2.34 2.35
C VAL A 102 -2.61 -2.77 2.73
N VAL A 103 -2.31 -4.06 2.59
CA VAL A 103 -0.96 -4.60 2.76
C VAL A 103 -0.55 -5.27 1.47
N ASN A 104 0.52 -4.78 0.83
CA ASN A 104 1.15 -5.43 -0.30
C ASN A 104 2.50 -6.01 0.10
N ARG A 105 2.79 -7.19 -0.42
CA ARG A 105 4.06 -7.89 -0.27
C ARG A 105 4.58 -8.28 -1.63
N ILE A 106 5.76 -7.77 -1.98
CA ILE A 106 6.43 -8.09 -3.23
C ILE A 106 7.76 -8.76 -2.90
N THR A 107 7.94 -10.00 -3.35
CA THR A 107 9.20 -10.72 -3.18
C THR A 107 9.98 -10.67 -4.48
N TYR A 108 11.24 -10.27 -4.41
CA TYR A 108 12.13 -10.16 -5.56
C TYR A 108 13.14 -11.32 -5.63
N THR A 109 13.81 -11.45 -6.76
CA THR A 109 14.97 -12.34 -6.92
C THR A 109 16.11 -11.90 -6.00
N LYS A 110 16.89 -12.87 -5.50
CA LYS A 110 18.05 -12.62 -4.61
C LYS A 110 19.06 -11.63 -5.19
N GLY A 111 19.63 -10.82 -4.30
CA GLY A 111 20.67 -9.86 -4.63
C GLY A 111 20.19 -8.58 -5.32
N LEU A 112 18.87 -8.38 -5.43
CA LEU A 112 18.31 -7.11 -5.88
C LEU A 112 18.34 -6.10 -4.74
N GLU A 113 19.05 -4.98 -4.94
CA GLU A 113 18.99 -3.85 -4.03
C GLU A 113 17.79 -2.96 -4.37
N LEU A 114 16.89 -2.78 -3.41
CA LEU A 114 15.67 -1.98 -3.60
C LEU A 114 15.93 -0.53 -3.24
N ASN A 115 15.66 0.37 -4.20
CA ASN A 115 15.64 1.80 -3.93
C ASN A 115 14.25 2.19 -3.36
N LEU A 116 14.21 2.43 -2.05
CA LEU A 116 12.96 2.76 -1.35
C LEU A 116 12.36 4.11 -1.77
N ASP A 117 13.17 5.08 -2.22
CA ASP A 117 12.66 6.36 -2.72
C ASP A 117 11.89 6.16 -4.03
N GLU A 118 12.47 5.41 -4.96
CA GLU A 118 11.84 5.11 -6.26
C GLU A 118 10.63 4.17 -6.08
N ALA A 119 10.69 3.20 -5.17
CA ALA A 119 9.53 2.37 -4.84
C ALA A 119 8.38 3.19 -4.24
N THR A 120 8.69 4.18 -3.41
CA THR A 120 7.67 5.08 -2.82
C THR A 120 7.09 6.01 -3.87
N LYS A 121 7.91 6.57 -4.78
CA LYS A 121 7.41 7.35 -5.92
C LYS A 121 6.50 6.52 -6.81
N GLY A 122 6.88 5.28 -7.12
CA GLY A 122 6.02 4.38 -7.89
C GLY A 122 4.70 4.07 -7.18
N THR A 123 4.69 4.03 -5.84
CA THR A 123 3.45 3.94 -5.05
C THR A 123 2.57 5.18 -5.22
N VAL A 124 3.16 6.38 -5.24
CA VAL A 124 2.43 7.63 -5.51
C VAL A 124 1.86 7.62 -6.93
N GLU A 125 2.66 7.21 -7.92
CA GLU A 125 2.20 7.11 -9.31
C GLU A 125 1.05 6.10 -9.45
N ASP A 126 1.13 4.95 -8.79
CA ASP A 126 0.05 3.96 -8.77
C ASP A 126 -1.24 4.53 -8.19
N ILE A 127 -1.18 5.08 -6.96
CA ILE A 127 -2.34 5.69 -6.30
C ILE A 127 -2.94 6.78 -7.19
N THR A 128 -2.12 7.66 -7.76
CA THR A 128 -2.57 8.84 -8.50
C THR A 128 -3.05 8.51 -9.91
N SER A 129 -2.54 7.44 -10.53
CA SER A 129 -3.03 6.94 -11.81
C SER A 129 -4.50 6.50 -11.73
N GLY A 130 -4.89 5.89 -10.61
CA GLY A 130 -6.27 5.49 -10.36
C GLY A 130 -7.23 6.67 -10.12
N LEU A 131 -6.70 7.90 -9.96
CA LEU A 131 -7.50 9.11 -9.77
C LEU A 131 -7.71 9.90 -11.07
N GLU A 132 -7.25 9.42 -12.24
CA GLU A 132 -7.56 9.92 -13.60
C GLU A 132 -7.74 11.45 -13.79
N ASN A 133 -6.83 12.27 -13.23
CA ASN A 133 -6.91 13.75 -13.25
C ASN A 133 -8.09 14.36 -12.46
N ALA A 134 -8.82 13.58 -11.67
CA ALA A 134 -9.87 14.06 -10.78
C ALA A 134 -9.33 15.14 -9.83
N CYS A 135 -8.07 15.01 -9.40
CA CYS A 135 -7.45 15.93 -8.46
C CYS A 135 -5.94 16.04 -8.67
N LYS A 136 -5.34 17.11 -8.13
CA LYS A 136 -3.89 17.25 -8.01
C LYS A 136 -3.45 16.73 -6.63
N PRO A 137 -2.72 15.61 -6.56
CA PRO A 137 -2.31 15.04 -5.29
C PRO A 137 -1.25 15.92 -4.63
N HIS A 138 -1.41 16.16 -3.34
CA HIS A 138 -0.38 16.73 -2.48
C HIS A 138 0.22 15.57 -1.69
N TYR A 139 1.55 15.42 -1.72
CA TYR A 139 2.19 14.35 -0.97
C TYR A 139 3.54 14.76 -0.39
N GLN A 140 3.92 14.05 0.67
CA GLN A 140 5.21 14.18 1.33
C GLN A 140 5.78 12.78 1.58
N ILE A 141 7.05 12.59 1.22
CA ILE A 141 7.80 11.37 1.53
C ILE A 141 8.86 11.73 2.57
N THR A 142 8.89 11.03 3.69
CA THR A 142 9.91 11.22 4.74
C THR A 142 10.61 9.91 5.07
N PRO A 143 11.95 9.90 5.20
CA PRO A 143 12.67 8.75 5.76
C PRO A 143 12.20 8.44 7.18
N GLN A 144 12.06 7.16 7.50
CA GLN A 144 11.73 6.70 8.86
C GLN A 144 12.26 5.28 9.09
N LEU A 145 12.27 4.83 10.35
CA LEU A 145 12.44 3.43 10.68
C LEU A 145 11.08 2.75 10.80
N VAL A 146 10.87 1.66 10.07
CA VAL A 146 9.69 0.79 10.19
C VAL A 146 10.20 -0.53 10.73
N VAL A 147 9.71 -0.98 11.89
CA VAL A 147 10.18 -2.21 12.56
C VAL A 147 11.71 -2.29 12.73
N GLY A 148 12.37 -1.14 12.91
CA GLY A 148 13.83 -1.04 13.01
C GLY A 148 14.59 -1.10 11.67
N LEU A 149 13.88 -1.26 10.55
CA LEU A 149 14.44 -1.27 9.20
C LEU A 149 14.31 0.11 8.53
N PRO A 150 15.23 0.48 7.63
CA PRO A 150 15.07 1.67 6.80
C PRO A 150 13.76 1.60 6.00
N GLY A 151 12.98 2.67 6.06
CA GLY A 151 11.71 2.78 5.38
C GLY A 151 11.42 4.20 4.90
N ARG A 152 10.26 4.36 4.28
CA ARG A 152 9.66 5.63 3.90
C ARG A 152 8.27 5.72 4.49
N TYR A 153 7.94 6.90 4.96
CA TYR A 153 6.58 7.31 5.29
C TYR A 153 6.06 8.13 4.11
N LEU A 154 4.84 7.87 3.68
CA LEU A 154 4.14 8.63 2.66
C LEU A 154 2.86 9.18 3.28
N SER A 155 2.68 10.50 3.23
CA SER A 155 1.39 11.15 3.45
C SER A 155 0.95 11.75 2.13
N LEU A 156 -0.26 11.44 1.70
CA LEU A 156 -0.85 11.91 0.46
C LEU A 156 -2.29 12.36 0.73
N SER A 157 -2.69 13.46 0.09
CA SER A 157 -4.09 13.90 0.07
C SER A 157 -4.51 14.37 -1.31
N CYS A 158 -5.76 14.13 -1.66
CA CYS A 158 -6.35 14.56 -2.92
C CYS A 158 -7.81 14.94 -2.71
N ASP A 159 -8.23 16.11 -3.19
CA ASP A 159 -9.63 16.54 -3.12
C ASP A 159 -10.37 16.10 -4.37
N LEU A 160 -11.19 15.05 -4.26
CA LEU A 160 -11.94 14.52 -5.40
C LEU A 160 -13.18 15.38 -5.69
N PRO A 161 -13.47 15.67 -6.97
CA PRO A 161 -14.67 16.42 -7.35
C PRO A 161 -15.92 15.67 -6.88
N ASN A 162 -16.79 16.35 -6.13
CA ASN A 162 -18.07 15.83 -5.60
C ASN A 162 -17.98 14.73 -4.52
N GLU A 163 -16.82 14.13 -4.29
CA GLU A 163 -16.63 13.04 -3.31
C GLU A 163 -15.89 13.51 -2.04
N GLY A 164 -15.18 14.63 -2.13
CA GLY A 164 -14.46 15.21 -1.00
C GLY A 164 -13.02 14.71 -0.89
N PRO A 165 -12.35 14.97 0.24
CA PRO A 165 -10.94 14.66 0.38
C PRO A 165 -10.72 13.16 0.57
N VAL A 166 -9.69 12.64 -0.08
CA VAL A 166 -9.11 11.33 0.18
C VAL A 166 -7.72 11.53 0.74
N TYR A 167 -7.42 10.79 1.80
CA TYR A 167 -6.12 10.76 2.45
C TYR A 167 -5.55 9.36 2.38
N VAL A 168 -4.24 9.28 2.15
CA VAL A 168 -3.47 8.04 2.22
C VAL A 168 -2.27 8.28 3.11
N GLU A 169 -2.14 7.43 4.13
CA GLU A 169 -0.93 7.35 4.94
C GLU A 169 -0.32 5.97 4.73
N ALA A 170 0.98 5.89 4.45
CA ALA A 170 1.61 4.62 4.13
C ALA A 170 3.04 4.51 4.68
N VAL A 171 3.45 3.27 4.93
CA VAL A 171 4.85 2.92 5.20
C VAL A 171 5.34 1.90 4.19
N ILE A 172 6.53 2.16 3.64
CA ILE A 172 7.20 1.32 2.66
C ILE A 172 8.57 0.96 3.21
N PHE A 173 8.90 -0.33 3.27
CA PHE A 173 10.18 -0.81 3.80
C PHE A 173 10.55 -2.14 3.17
N SER A 174 11.84 -2.49 3.22
CA SER A 174 12.34 -3.77 2.74
C SER A 174 12.86 -4.64 3.89
N ASP A 175 12.53 -5.93 3.83
CA ASP A 175 13.13 -6.99 4.65
C ASP A 175 13.74 -8.03 3.71
N ASN A 176 15.07 -7.97 3.54
CA ASN A 176 15.80 -8.74 2.53
C ASN A 176 15.25 -8.51 1.11
N GLU A 177 14.90 -9.57 0.39
CA GLU A 177 14.29 -9.50 -0.94
C GLU A 177 12.79 -9.16 -0.93
N THR A 178 12.20 -8.83 0.22
CA THR A 178 10.77 -8.52 0.31
C THR A 178 10.54 -7.03 0.51
N LEU A 179 9.81 -6.40 -0.42
CA LEU A 179 9.23 -5.07 -0.21
C LEU A 179 7.85 -5.21 0.43
N TRP A 180 7.65 -4.47 1.51
CA TRP A 180 6.37 -4.32 2.17
C TRP A 180 5.84 -2.92 1.94
N GLN A 181 4.55 -2.82 1.62
CA GLN A 181 3.80 -1.57 1.59
C GLN A 181 2.57 -1.76 2.47
N VAL A 182 2.42 -0.91 3.49
CA VAL A 182 1.21 -0.86 4.31
C VAL A 182 0.61 0.51 4.14
N GLN A 183 -0.64 0.58 3.70
CA GLN A 183 -1.34 1.82 3.36
C GLN A 183 -2.64 1.88 4.14
N VAL A 184 -3.01 3.07 4.58
CA VAL A 184 -4.31 3.38 5.19
C VAL A 184 -4.96 4.47 4.36
N VAL A 185 -6.12 4.18 3.79
CA VAL A 185 -6.92 5.08 2.97
C VAL A 185 -8.17 5.50 3.74
N PHE A 186 -8.45 6.80 3.79
CA PHE A 186 -9.58 7.33 4.54
C PHE A 186 -10.06 8.68 4.00
N ALA A 187 -11.34 9.01 4.23
CA ALA A 187 -11.96 10.24 3.72
C ALA A 187 -12.06 11.39 4.76
N ASP A 188 -11.86 11.11 6.05
CA ASP A 188 -11.99 12.11 7.12
C ASP A 188 -10.64 12.40 7.77
N LYS A 189 -10.16 13.65 7.65
CA LYS A 189 -8.88 14.10 8.23
C LYS A 189 -8.80 13.88 9.74
N ALA A 190 -9.92 13.85 10.46
CA ALA A 190 -9.94 13.55 11.89
C ALA A 190 -9.38 12.14 12.20
N LYS A 191 -9.35 11.23 11.21
CA LYS A 191 -8.83 9.87 11.31
C LYS A 191 -7.31 9.76 11.13
N LEU A 192 -6.62 10.88 10.86
CA LEU A 192 -5.17 10.88 10.65
C LEU A 192 -4.38 10.27 11.82
N ALA A 193 -4.79 10.55 13.06
CA ALA A 193 -4.13 10.00 14.25
C ALA A 193 -4.25 8.47 14.28
N GLU A 194 -5.44 7.94 14.01
CA GLU A 194 -5.72 6.50 13.98
C GLU A 194 -4.97 5.82 12.83
N ALA A 195 -4.82 6.50 11.69
CA ALA A 195 -4.09 5.95 10.54
C ALA A 195 -2.61 5.78 10.91
N LYS A 196 -2.05 6.78 11.60
CA LYS A 196 -0.70 6.70 12.15
C LYS A 196 -0.56 5.59 13.19
N GLU A 197 -1.56 5.38 14.05
CA GLU A 197 -1.56 4.27 15.02
C GLU A 197 -1.52 2.90 14.34
N VAL A 198 -2.29 2.68 13.27
CA VAL A 198 -2.21 1.45 12.44
C VAL A 198 -0.77 1.25 11.95
N LEU A 199 -0.19 2.27 11.32
CA LEU A 199 1.14 2.18 10.73
C LEU A 199 2.24 1.98 11.78
N GLN A 200 2.10 2.60 12.95
CA GLN A 200 3.01 2.43 14.09
C GLN A 200 2.87 1.05 14.75
N SER A 201 1.73 0.37 14.57
CA SER A 201 1.50 -0.97 15.10
C SER A 201 2.14 -2.09 14.27
N VAL A 202 2.66 -1.79 13.08
CA VAL A 202 3.30 -2.76 12.18
C VAL A 202 4.46 -3.45 12.89
N ARG A 203 4.47 -4.79 12.89
CA ARG A 203 5.55 -5.65 13.40
C ARG A 203 5.86 -6.76 12.39
N LEU A 204 7.12 -7.17 12.34
CA LEU A 204 7.54 -8.40 11.66
C LEU A 204 7.59 -9.55 12.67
N ASN A 205 6.78 -10.57 12.42
CA ASN A 205 6.85 -11.83 13.15
C ASN A 205 8.01 -12.67 12.59
N GLN A 206 8.84 -13.18 13.50
CA GLN A 206 9.81 -14.21 13.14
C GLN A 206 9.02 -15.44 12.69
N ILE A 207 9.29 -15.95 11.48
CA ILE A 207 8.88 -17.31 11.17
C ILE A 207 9.82 -18.18 11.99
N SER A 208 9.31 -18.83 13.03
CA SER A 208 10.02 -19.95 13.66
C SER A 208 10.30 -20.95 12.56
N GLN A 209 11.52 -20.95 12.02
CA GLN A 209 11.98 -22.03 11.17
C GLN A 209 12.16 -23.22 12.10
N ASN A 210 11.12 -24.05 12.18
CA ASN A 210 11.27 -25.40 12.71
C ASN A 210 12.17 -26.14 11.72
N PHE A 211 13.46 -26.17 12.03
CA PHE A 211 14.46 -27.02 11.39
C PHE A 211 14.31 -28.46 11.87
#